data_AF-A0A2S6U748-F1
#
_entry.id   AF-A0A2S6U748-F1
#
_cell.length_a   1.000
_cell.length_b   1.000
_cell.length_c   1.000
_cell.angle_alpha   90.00
_cell.angle_beta   90.00
_cell.angle_gamma   90.00
#
_symmetry.space_group_name_H-M   'P 1'
#
loop_
_entity.id
_entity.type
_entity.pdbx_description
1 polymer ?
#
loop_
_entity_poly.entity_id
_entity_poly.type
_entity_poly.pdbx_seq_one_letter_code
_entity_poly.pdbx_strand_id
1 'polypeptide(L)' 'MKNISRAVFVLVVLSLAGGTTFLVTWDIPAPVKKVERVFPDDRFPR' A
#
# COMPACT_ATOMS: atom_id res chain seq x y z
N MET A 1 -13.43 -10.17 -26.01
CA MET A 1 -14.06 -9.00 -25.35
C MET A 1 -14.82 -9.39 -24.08
N LYS A 2 -15.98 -10.07 -24.15
CA LYS A 2 -16.83 -10.38 -22.97
C LYS A 2 -16.13 -11.18 -21.86
N ASN A 3 -15.26 -12.12 -22.24
CA ASN A 3 -14.53 -12.98 -21.30
C ASN A 3 -13.45 -12.21 -20.53
N ILE A 4 -12.78 -11.27 -21.21
CA ILE A 4 -11.77 -10.38 -20.61
C ILE A 4 -12.45 -9.42 -19.65
N SER A 5 -13.57 -8.79 -20.04
CA SER A 5 -14.33 -7.92 -19.16
C SER A 5 -14.80 -8.64 -17.89
N ARG A 6 -15.25 -9.91 -18.03
CA ARG A 6 -15.62 -10.74 -16.88
C ARG A 6 -14.42 -11.07 -15.97
N ALA A 7 -13.27 -11.40 -16.56
CA ALA A 7 -12.05 -11.67 -15.80
C ALA A 7 -11.59 -10.42 -15.03
N VAL A 8 -11.57 -9.26 -15.67
CA VAL A 8 -11.24 -7.98 -15.02
C VAL A 8 -12.22 -7.67 -13.89
N PHE A 9 -13.51 -7.86 -14.11
CA PHE A 9 -14.52 -7.65 -13.06
C PHE A 9 -14.29 -8.53 -11.84
N VAL A 10 -14.05 -9.84 -12.04
CA VAL A 10 -13.74 -10.77 -10.95
C VAL A 10 -12.47 -10.35 -10.21
N LEU A 11 -11.44 -9.92 -10.94
CA LEU A 11 -10.18 -9.48 -10.34
C LEU A 11 -10.37 -8.22 -9.47
N VAL A 12 -11.16 -7.25 -9.93
CA VAL A 12 -11.52 -6.07 -9.14
C VAL A 12 -12.26 -6.47 -7.87
N VAL A 13 -13.26 -7.34 -7.97
CA VAL A 13 -14.03 -7.80 -6.80
C VAL A 13 -13.12 -8.52 -5.80
N LEU A 14 -12.22 -9.39 -6.26
CA LEU A 14 -11.26 -10.08 -5.41
C LEU A 14 -10.29 -9.12 -4.73
N SER A 15 -9.77 -8.12 -5.46
CA SER A 15 -8.88 -7.11 -4.89
C SER A 15 -9.57 -6.27 -3.84
N LEU A 16 -10.83 -5.88 -4.06
CA LEU A 16 -11.61 -5.13 -3.07
C LEU A 16 -11.89 -5.98 -1.83
N ALA A 17 -12.39 -7.21 -2.00
CA ALA A 17 -12.68 -8.10 -0.88
C ALA A 17 -11.41 -8.44 -0.07
N GLY A 18 -10.31 -8.74 -0.76
CA GLY A 18 -9.01 -9.01 -0.14
C GLY A 18 -8.45 -7.77 0.57
N GLY A 19 -8.48 -6.61 -0.08
CA GLY A 19 -8.02 -5.34 0.50
C GLY A 19 -8.83 -4.94 1.73
N THR A 20 -10.16 -5.07 1.70
CA THR A 20 -11.01 -4.81 2.85
C THR A 20 -10.72 -5.78 3.99
N THR A 21 -10.63 -7.08 3.73
CA THR A 21 -10.32 -8.08 4.77
C THR A 21 -8.96 -7.82 5.39
N PHE A 22 -7.96 -7.52 4.58
CA PHE A 22 -6.63 -7.15 5.03
C PHE A 22 -6.68 -5.90 5.93
N LEU A 23 -7.32 -4.82 5.50
CA LEU A 23 -7.44 -3.60 6.31
C LEU A 23 -8.21 -3.82 7.62
N VAL A 24 -9.26 -4.64 7.63
CA VAL A 24 -10.05 -4.95 8.85
C VAL A 24 -9.23 -5.78 9.83
N THR A 25 -8.39 -6.68 9.35
CA THR A 25 -7.62 -7.60 10.19
C THR A 25 -6.23 -7.08 10.55
N TRP A 26 -5.75 -6.05 9.85
CA TRP A 26 -4.42 -5.51 10.06
C TRP A 26 -4.37 -4.61 11.28
N ASP A 27 -3.78 -5.13 12.35
CA ASP A 27 -3.37 -4.33 13.52
C ASP A 27 -2.08 -3.57 13.19
N ILE A 28 -2.22 -2.33 12.72
CA ILE A 28 -1.09 -1.46 12.39
C ILE A 28 -0.51 -0.93 13.70
N PRO A 29 0.71 -1.35 14.11
CA PRO A 29 1.29 -0.91 15.36
C PRO A 29 1.60 0.59 15.30
N ALA A 30 1.48 1.26 16.44
CA ALA A 30 1.89 2.66 16.55
C ALA A 30 3.40 2.80 16.20
N PRO A 31 3.83 3.97 15.67
CA PRO A 31 5.24 4.21 15.38
C PRO A 31 6.11 3.99 16.63
N VAL A 32 6.90 2.92 16.62
CA VAL A 32 7.68 2.49 17.79
C VAL A 32 8.85 3.41 18.11
N LYS A 33 9.35 4.15 17.11
CA LYS A 33 10.49 5.07 17.24
C LYS A 33 10.37 6.23 16.27
N LYS A 34 10.66 7.45 16.74
CA LYS A 34 10.97 8.57 15.84
C LYS A 34 12.35 8.32 15.26
N VAL A 35 12.45 8.30 13.93
CA VAL A 35 13.72 8.15 13.21
C VAL A 35 14.14 9.52 12.72
N GLU A 36 15.11 10.13 13.39
CA GLU A 36 15.77 11.34 12.90
C GLU A 36 16.94 10.93 12.00
N ARG A 37 16.96 11.46 10.78
CA ARG A 37 18.04 11.25 9.83
C ARG A 37 18.74 12.60 9.62
N VAL A 38 20.02 12.67 9.94
CA VAL A 38 20.86 13.80 9.56
C VAL A 38 21.30 13.55 8.11
N PHE A 39 20.89 14.43 7.20
CA PHE A 39 21.38 14.41 5.82
C PHE A 39 22.71 15.16 5.76
N PRO A 40 23.78 14.54 5.23
CA PRO A 40 25.03 15.23 4.93
C PRO A 40 24.81 16.45 4.02
N ASP A 41 25.48 17.56 4.33
CA ASP A 41 25.31 18.86 3.64
C ASP A 41 25.73 18.80 2.15
N ASP A 42 26.66 17.90 1.81
CA ASP A 42 27.13 17.62 0.45
C ASP A 42 26.05 17.02 -0.48
N ARG A 43 24.90 16.62 0.07
CA ARG A 43 23.75 16.11 -0.68
C ARG A 43 22.87 17.21 -1.28
N PHE A 44 23.10 18.48 -0.92
CA PHE A 44 22.28 19.60 -1.36
C PHE A 44 22.99 20.38 -2.51
N PRO A 45 22.30 20.63 -3.65
CA PRO A 45 22.81 21.52 -4.70
C PRO A 45 22.96 22.96 -4.21
N ARG A 46 23.95 23.69 -4.72
CA ARG A 46 24.17 25.11 -4.45
C ARG A 46 23.67 25.99 -5.60
#